data_AF-A0A514Z6S9-F1
#
_entry.id   AF-A0A514Z6S9-F1
#
_cell.length_a   1.000
_cell.length_b   1.000
_cell.length_c   1.000
_cell.angle_alpha   90.00
_cell.angle_beta   90.00
_cell.angle_gamma   90.00
#
_symmetry.space_group_name_H-M   'P 1'
#
loop_
_entity.id
_entity.type
_entity.pdbx_description
1 polymer ?
#
loop_
_entity_poly.entity_id
_entity_poly.type
_entity_poly.pdbx_seq_one_letter_code
_entity_poly.pdbx_strand_id
1 'polypeptide(L)'
;MRTDTHITISLEYEGRQLDLVIPIQVTVNRLIELLDNMFRSNQVFLPQNWKLDVKGKHLHFDGTDFLADYPVGNGDVFVIVWD
;
A
#
# COMPACT_ATOMS: atom_id res chain seq x y z
N MET A 1 5.20 25.20 -1.92
CA MET A 1 5.19 23.84 -2.49
C MET A 1 3.86 23.21 -2.14
N ARG A 2 3.12 22.66 -3.11
CA ARG A 2 2.04 21.72 -2.78
C ARG A 2 2.74 20.42 -2.40
N THR A 3 2.74 20.08 -1.12
CA THR A 3 3.09 18.72 -0.71
C THR A 3 1.86 17.89 -1.02
N ASP A 4 1.89 17.11 -2.11
CA ASP A 4 0.83 16.13 -2.35
C ASP A 4 0.85 15.16 -1.16
N THR A 5 -0.18 15.24 -0.33
CA THR A 5 -0.32 14.41 0.88
C THR A 5 -0.84 13.02 0.55
N HIS A 6 -1.24 12.81 -0.71
CA HIS A 6 -1.81 11.57 -1.21
C HIS A 6 -1.24 11.23 -2.59
N ILE A 7 -1.20 9.95 -2.90
CA ILE A 7 -0.85 9.42 -4.22
C ILE A 7 -1.93 8.43 -4.68
N THR A 8 -2.10 8.33 -5.99
CA THR A 8 -2.97 7.33 -6.63
C THR A 8 -2.14 6.11 -7.02
N ILE A 9 -2.51 4.94 -6.51
CA ILE A 9 -1.84 3.67 -6.77
C ILE A 9 -2.84 2.65 -7.31
N SER A 10 -2.36 1.60 -7.97
CA SER A 10 -3.14 0.40 -8.23
C SER A 10 -2.71 -0.70 -7.26
N LEU A 11 -3.65 -1.25 -6.49
CA LEU A 11 -3.39 -2.36 -5.58
C LEU A 11 -3.83 -3.68 -6.23
N GLU A 12 -2.91 -4.63 -6.34
CA GLU A 12 -3.15 -5.96 -6.87
C GLU A 12 -3.33 -7.00 -5.76
N TYR A 13 -4.44 -7.72 -5.80
CA TYR A 13 -4.76 -8.83 -4.89
C TYR A 13 -5.64 -9.86 -5.59
N GLU A 14 -5.29 -11.15 -5.48
CA GLU A 14 -6.02 -12.28 -6.09
C GLU A 14 -6.35 -12.10 -7.59
N GLY A 15 -5.42 -11.53 -8.36
CA GLY A 15 -5.59 -11.29 -9.80
C GLY A 15 -6.54 -10.14 -10.15
N ARG A 16 -6.99 -9.36 -9.15
CA ARG A 16 -7.76 -8.14 -9.32
C ARG A 16 -6.90 -6.93 -9.04
N GLN A 17 -7.19 -5.81 -9.73
CA GLN A 17 -6.58 -4.51 -9.46
C GLN A 17 -7.64 -3.52 -9.02
N LEU A 18 -7.32 -2.74 -7.98
CA LEU A 18 -8.14 -1.68 -7.43
C LEU A 18 -7.33 -0.39 -7.37
N ASP A 19 -7.83 0.67 -8.02
CA ASP A 19 -7.22 2.00 -7.90
C ASP A 19 -7.60 2.65 -6.58
N LEU A 20 -6.60 3.12 -5.85
CA LEU A 20 -6.72 3.69 -4.52
C LEU A 20 -6.01 5.04 -4.45
N VAL A 21 -6.59 5.98 -3.71
CA VAL A 21 -5.89 7.18 -3.25
C VAL A 21 -5.45 6.92 -1.82
N ILE A 22 -4.14 6.89 -1.59
CA ILE A 22 -3.55 6.61 -0.28
C ILE A 22 -2.81 7.83 0.26
N PRO A 23 -2.80 8.06 1.58
CA PRO A 23 -1.94 9.07 2.17
C PRO A 23 -0.47 8.64 2.07
N ILE A 24 0.43 9.59 1.77
CA ILE A 24 1.88 9.33 1.72
C ILE A 24 2.62 9.78 2.99
N GLN A 25 1.99 10.65 3.78
CA GLN A 25 2.52 11.16 5.05
C GLN A 25 2.08 10.27 6.24
N VAL A 26 2.16 8.96 6.06
CA VAL A 26 1.88 7.93 7.08
C VAL A 26 2.98 6.88 7.07
N THR A 27 3.14 6.16 8.18
CA THR A 27 4.06 5.02 8.22
C THR A 27 3.54 3.85 7.39
N VAL A 28 4.43 2.95 6.98
CA VAL A 28 4.02 1.75 6.24
C VAL A 28 3.03 0.91 7.04
N ASN A 29 3.26 0.69 8.35
CA ASN A 29 2.30 -0.04 9.19
C ASN A 29 0.94 0.64 9.23
N ARG A 30 0.91 1.97 9.25
CA ARG A 30 -0.35 2.71 9.22
C ARG A 30 -1.09 2.53 7.90
N LEU A 31 -0.37 2.46 6.77
CA LEU A 31 -0.98 2.14 5.48
C LEU A 31 -1.56 0.71 5.50
N ILE A 32 -0.81 -0.27 6.02
CA ILE A 32 -1.26 -1.67 6.15
C ILE A 32 -2.57 -1.75 6.95
N GLU A 33 -2.65 -1.06 8.10
CA GLU A 33 -3.89 -0.99 8.90
C GLU A 33 -5.06 -0.38 8.13
N LEU A 34 -4.83 0.68 7.34
CA LEU A 34 -5.86 1.31 6.54
C LEU A 34 -6.38 0.36 5.46
N LEU A 35 -5.49 -0.37 4.79
CA LEU A 35 -5.84 -1.38 3.81
C LEU A 35 -6.63 -2.53 4.47
N ASP A 36 -6.14 -3.08 5.57
CA ASP A 36 -6.84 -4.12 6.34
C ASP A 36 -8.27 -3.70 6.71
N ASN A 37 -8.45 -2.49 7.22
CA ASN A 37 -9.77 -1.96 7.58
C ASN A 37 -10.68 -1.80 6.36
N MET A 38 -10.13 -1.32 5.24
CA MET A 38 -10.87 -1.17 3.97
C MET A 38 -11.34 -2.53 3.44
N PHE A 39 -10.47 -3.53 3.37
CA PHE A 39 -10.84 -4.88 2.91
C PHE A 39 -11.87 -5.53 3.85
N ARG A 40 -11.66 -5.45 5.17
CA ARG A 40 -12.61 -5.98 6.17
C ARG A 40 -13.99 -5.34 6.06
N SER A 41 -14.06 -4.04 5.82
CA SER A 41 -15.33 -3.33 5.63
C SER A 41 -16.11 -3.82 4.41
N ASN A 42 -15.40 -4.35 3.40
CA ASN A 42 -15.95 -4.96 2.20
C ASN A 42 -16.10 -6.49 2.30
N GLN A 43 -16.03 -7.06 3.52
CA GLN A 43 -16.10 -8.51 3.79
C GLN A 43 -15.02 -9.34 3.07
N VAL A 44 -13.90 -8.71 2.72
CA VAL A 44 -12.72 -9.39 2.19
C VAL A 44 -11.68 -9.49 3.30
N PHE A 45 -11.15 -10.69 3.51
CA PHE A 45 -10.15 -10.95 4.55
C PHE A 45 -8.80 -11.19 3.87
N LEU A 46 -7.82 -10.33 4.17
CA LEU A 46 -6.46 -10.51 3.69
C LEU A 46 -5.77 -11.67 4.43
N PRO A 47 -4.77 -12.33 3.80
CA PRO A 47 -4.05 -13.46 4.39
C PRO A 47 -3.35 -13.07 5.70
N GLN A 48 -3.10 -14.03 6.59
CA GLN A 48 -2.29 -13.71 7.78
C GLN A 48 -0.85 -13.37 7.37
N ASN A 49 -0.24 -12.40 8.06
CA ASN A 49 1.15 -11.97 7.84
C ASN A 49 1.46 -11.53 6.41
N TRP A 50 0.45 -11.06 5.67
CA TRP A 50 0.65 -10.46 4.36
C TRP A 50 1.58 -9.24 4.44
N LYS A 51 2.30 -8.99 3.36
CA LYS A 51 3.23 -7.87 3.19
C LYS A 51 2.88 -7.11 1.93
N LEU A 52 3.31 -5.86 1.90
CA LEU A 52 3.15 -4.99 0.74
C LEU A 52 4.45 -5.00 -0.08
N ASP A 53 4.33 -5.16 -1.38
CA ASP A 53 5.44 -5.04 -2.35
C ASP A 53 5.05 -4.06 -3.47
N VAL A 54 6.02 -3.59 -4.25
CA VAL A 54 5.77 -2.67 -5.38
C VAL A 54 6.38 -3.24 -6.66
N LYS A 55 5.55 -3.49 -7.68
CA LYS A 55 6.02 -4.08 -8.94
C LYS A 55 7.10 -3.22 -9.58
N GLY A 56 8.17 -3.88 -10.00
CA GLY A 56 9.30 -3.23 -10.66
C GLY A 56 10.20 -2.42 -9.73
N LYS A 57 9.95 -2.44 -8.41
CA LYS A 57 10.82 -1.81 -7.42
C LYS A 57 11.22 -2.84 -6.37
N HIS A 58 12.53 -2.92 -6.09
CA HIS A 58 13.04 -3.74 -5.01
C HIS A 58 13.05 -2.93 -3.72
N LEU A 59 11.87 -2.75 -3.11
CA LEU A 59 11.71 -2.01 -1.87
C LEU A 59 11.66 -2.97 -0.69
N HIS A 60 12.39 -2.64 0.37
CA HIS A 60 12.22 -3.28 1.66
C HIS A 60 11.53 -2.28 2.59
N PHE A 61 10.24 -2.46 2.82
CA PHE A 61 9.51 -1.59 3.72
C PHE A 61 9.79 -1.96 5.18
N ASP A 62 10.31 -0.99 5.94
CA ASP A 62 10.22 -0.96 7.39
C ASP A 62 8.86 -0.39 7.81
N GLY A 63 8.17 -1.08 8.71
CA GLY A 63 6.85 -0.71 9.18
C GLY A 63 6.77 0.68 9.86
N THR A 64 7.89 1.17 10.38
CA THR A 64 7.98 2.40 11.16
C THR A 64 8.32 3.65 10.35
N ASP A 65 8.93 3.47 9.17
CA ASP A 65 9.28 4.57 8.28
C ASP A 65 8.06 5.15 7.56
N PHE A 66 8.14 6.43 7.16
CA PHE A 66 7.09 7.05 6.38
C PHE A 66 7.10 6.53 4.95
N LEU A 67 5.92 6.36 4.36
CA LEU A 67 5.79 5.98 2.95
C LEU A 67 6.47 6.99 2.03
N ALA A 68 6.48 8.28 2.40
CA ALA A 68 7.16 9.36 1.69
C ALA A 68 8.69 9.20 1.62
N ASP A 69 9.28 8.39 2.50
CA ASP A 69 10.73 8.13 2.49
C ASP A 69 11.11 7.07 1.43
N TYR A 70 10.12 6.37 0.88
CA TYR A 70 10.29 5.40 -0.20
C TYR A 70 10.09 6.05 -1.57
N PRO A 71 10.74 5.55 -2.63
CA PRO A 71 10.58 6.06 -3.99
C PRO A 71 9.27 5.56 -4.61
N VAL A 72 8.14 5.86 -3.99
CA VAL A 72 6.79 5.52 -4.44
C VAL A 72 6.01 6.76 -4.88
N GLY A 73 5.05 6.58 -5.78
CA GLY A 73 4.31 7.70 -6.36
C GLY A 73 3.09 7.29 -7.17
N ASN A 74 2.53 8.28 -7.86
CA ASN A 74 1.34 8.08 -8.69
C ASN A 74 1.58 7.05 -9.80
N GLY A 75 0.64 6.13 -9.97
CA GLY A 75 0.69 5.07 -10.99
C GLY A 75 1.51 3.84 -10.61
N ASP A 76 2.09 3.81 -9.42
CA ASP A 76 2.75 2.60 -8.93
C ASP A 76 1.74 1.48 -8.68
N VAL A 77 2.19 0.25 -8.95
CA VAL A 77 1.41 -0.96 -8.68
C VAL A 77 1.92 -1.62 -7.42
N PHE A 78 1.11 -1.56 -6.38
CA PHE A 78 1.35 -2.24 -5.11
C PHE A 78 0.75 -3.64 -5.17
N VAL A 79 1.36 -4.60 -4.47
CA VAL A 79 0.95 -6.00 -4.47
C VAL A 79 0.90 -6.51 -3.04
N ILE A 80 -0.18 -7.22 -2.72
CA ILE A 80 -0.28 -7.99 -1.48
C ILE A 80 0.41 -9.34 -1.73
N VAL A 81 1.46 -9.61 -0.97
CA VAL A 81 2.22 -10.87 -1.02
C VAL A 81 2.16 -11.56 0.34
N TRP A 82 2.21 -12.88 0.36
CA TRP A 82 2.23 -13.69 1.57
C TRP A 82 3.02 -14.97 1.30
N ASP A 83 3.59 -15.54 2.36
CA ASP A 83 4.31 -16.82 2.33
C ASP A 83 3.32 -18.02 2.38
#